data_AF-N6VGJ3-F1
#
_entry.id   AF-N6VGJ3-F1
#
_cell.length_a   1.000
_cell.length_b   1.000
_cell.length_c   1.000
_cell.angle_alpha   90.00
_cell.angle_beta   90.00
_cell.angle_gamma   90.00
#
_symmetry.space_group_name_H-M   'P 1'
#
loop_
_entity.id
_entity.type
_entity.pdbx_description
1 polymer ?
#
loop_
_entity_poly.entity_id
_entity_poly.type
_entity_poly.pdbx_seq_one_letter_code
_entity_poly.pdbx_strand_id
1 'polypeptide(L)'
;MRKTILKSFISLMIFIFSCSAFADSVQIVYRATKATPEDAKIAGGLYPKGLDELWINQPPPNINLWDHVSSVSTTELGNGYISTTTARKFAIGWVHFNLDKNGYVYHIKTTPNFVDVNESLGKYSPYSSEREVAALGVIHWNQIIGWERIRNGKVDPFVPNPDYNERLYGSFSSSGAQPQLAGFPINYKAWTEHPWVEFSNCVSKLFCFPIKSAQEFGEEFFWKAHYSILGVIFAILD
;
A
#
# COMPACT_ATOMS: atom_id res chain seq x y z
N MET A 1 -26.89 -39.72 -13.77
CA MET A 1 -27.17 -38.76 -12.67
C MET A 1 -25.91 -38.22 -11.99
N ARG A 2 -24.96 -39.07 -11.53
CA ARG A 2 -23.80 -38.65 -10.73
C ARG A 2 -22.77 -37.76 -11.46
N LYS A 3 -22.59 -37.92 -12.79
CA LYS A 3 -21.69 -37.08 -13.60
C LYS A 3 -22.23 -35.66 -13.89
N THR A 4 -23.55 -35.51 -13.95
CA THR A 4 -24.20 -34.21 -14.24
C THR A 4 -24.16 -33.30 -13.02
N ILE A 5 -24.31 -33.88 -11.82
CA ILE A 5 -24.21 -33.16 -10.54
C ILE A 5 -22.77 -32.67 -10.29
N LEU A 6 -21.75 -33.45 -10.62
CA LEU A 6 -20.34 -33.06 -10.47
C LEU A 6 -19.93 -31.91 -11.41
N LYS A 7 -20.43 -31.91 -12.66
CA LYS A 7 -20.21 -30.79 -13.60
C LYS A 7 -20.92 -29.51 -13.14
N SER A 8 -22.11 -29.63 -12.55
CA SER A 8 -22.86 -28.48 -12.00
C SER A 8 -22.18 -27.87 -10.77
N PHE A 9 -21.52 -28.69 -9.94
CA PHE A 9 -20.76 -28.24 -8.78
C PHE A 9 -19.46 -27.50 -9.16
N ILE A 10 -18.75 -27.99 -10.18
CA ILE A 10 -17.54 -27.34 -10.70
C ILE A 10 -17.90 -26.00 -11.38
N SER A 11 -19.00 -25.95 -12.13
CA SER A 11 -19.50 -24.71 -12.75
C SER A 11 -19.94 -23.67 -11.71
N LEU A 12 -20.53 -24.10 -10.59
CA LEU A 12 -20.93 -23.21 -9.50
C LEU A 12 -19.72 -22.70 -8.71
N MET A 13 -18.67 -23.50 -8.53
CA MET A 13 -17.41 -23.05 -7.90
C MET A 13 -16.64 -22.05 -8.78
N ILE A 14 -16.67 -22.21 -10.11
CA ILE A 14 -16.11 -21.22 -11.04
C ILE A 14 -16.91 -19.91 -10.99
N PHE A 15 -18.24 -19.97 -10.83
CA PHE A 15 -19.09 -18.78 -10.70
C PHE A 15 -18.95 -18.09 -9.33
N ILE A 16 -18.78 -18.83 -8.23
CA ILE A 16 -18.58 -18.26 -6.89
C ILE A 16 -17.19 -17.62 -6.76
N PHE A 17 -16.16 -18.16 -7.44
CA PHE A 17 -14.86 -17.47 -7.57
C PHE A 17 -14.88 -16.30 -8.56
N SER A 18 -15.95 -16.14 -9.36
CA SER A 18 -16.11 -14.99 -10.28
C SER A 18 -16.83 -13.80 -9.63
N CYS A 19 -17.28 -13.94 -8.37
CA CYS A 19 -17.80 -12.85 -7.55
C CYS A 19 -16.76 -12.31 -6.56
N SER A 20 -15.47 -12.57 -6.78
CA SER A 20 -14.46 -11.60 -6.36
C SER A 20 -14.79 -10.33 -7.14
N ALA A 21 -15.42 -9.37 -6.46
CA ALA A 21 -15.69 -8.05 -6.99
C ALA A 21 -14.47 -7.63 -7.84
N PHE A 22 -14.70 -7.28 -9.09
CA PHE A 22 -13.72 -6.53 -9.86
C PHE A 22 -13.50 -5.23 -9.07
N ALA A 23 -12.61 -5.28 -8.08
CA ALA A 23 -12.07 -4.09 -7.48
C ALA A 23 -11.35 -3.40 -8.64
N ASP A 24 -11.87 -2.26 -9.06
CA ASP A 24 -11.16 -1.37 -9.98
C ASP A 24 -9.77 -1.18 -9.37
N SER A 25 -8.79 -1.84 -9.98
CA SER A 25 -7.46 -1.90 -9.39
C SER A 25 -6.93 -0.49 -9.37
N VAL A 26 -6.59 0.02 -8.18
CA VAL A 26 -6.11 1.40 -8.05
C VAL A 26 -4.81 1.49 -8.81
N GLN A 27 -4.78 2.30 -9.88
CA GLN A 27 -3.60 2.47 -10.74
C GLN A 27 -2.77 3.69 -10.37
N ILE A 28 -3.39 4.76 -9.89
CA ILE A 28 -2.71 6.01 -9.56
C ILE A 28 -3.14 6.46 -8.17
N VAL A 29 -2.16 6.88 -7.38
CA VAL A 29 -2.33 7.46 -6.06
C VAL A 29 -1.57 8.77 -5.94
N TYR A 30 -1.91 9.54 -4.91
CA TYR A 30 -1.41 10.87 -4.66
C TYR A 30 -0.74 10.96 -3.31
N ARG A 31 0.45 11.59 -3.25
CA ARG A 31 1.17 11.82 -2.00
C ARG A 31 1.53 13.28 -1.80
N ALA A 32 1.03 13.86 -0.72
CA ALA A 32 1.42 15.18 -0.24
C ALA A 32 2.72 15.11 0.56
N THR A 33 3.71 15.95 0.26
CA THR A 33 4.97 16.02 1.01
C THR A 33 5.70 17.36 0.81
N LYS A 34 6.64 17.69 1.70
CA LYS A 34 7.60 18.79 1.50
C LYS A 34 8.82 18.40 0.67
N ALA A 35 9.07 17.10 0.46
CA ALA A 35 10.20 16.61 -0.33
C ALA A 35 10.13 17.14 -1.77
N THR A 36 11.18 17.82 -2.22
CA THR A 36 11.25 18.35 -3.58
C THR A 36 11.50 17.23 -4.60
N PRO A 37 11.16 17.42 -5.88
CA PRO A 37 11.48 16.45 -6.92
C PRO A 37 12.98 16.18 -7.03
N GLU A 38 13.80 17.21 -6.81
CA GLU A 38 15.26 17.09 -6.78
C GLU A 38 15.72 16.18 -5.63
N ASP A 39 15.22 16.39 -4.42
CA ASP A 39 15.58 15.57 -3.26
C ASP A 39 15.11 14.11 -3.43
N ALA A 40 13.86 13.92 -3.90
CA ALA A 40 13.31 12.60 -4.16
C ALA A 40 14.10 11.85 -5.26
N LYS A 41 14.57 12.57 -6.29
CA LYS A 41 15.42 12.00 -7.33
C LYS A 41 16.79 11.60 -6.79
N ILE A 42 17.44 12.47 -6.00
CA ILE A 42 18.74 12.18 -5.38
C ILE A 42 18.66 10.94 -4.49
N ALA A 43 17.61 10.85 -3.66
CA ALA A 43 17.39 9.70 -2.79
C ALA A 43 16.92 8.44 -3.54
N GLY A 44 16.64 8.52 -4.84
CA GLY A 44 16.13 7.40 -5.63
C GLY A 44 14.66 7.05 -5.39
N GLY A 45 13.90 7.88 -4.66
CA GLY A 45 12.50 7.68 -4.39
C GLY A 45 11.98 8.41 -3.14
N LEU A 46 10.82 7.96 -2.67
CA LEU A 46 10.22 8.39 -1.41
C LEU A 46 10.30 7.22 -0.41
N TYR A 47 10.66 7.52 0.83
CA TYR A 47 10.91 6.53 1.87
C TYR A 47 9.87 6.60 3.00
N PRO A 48 9.62 5.49 3.69
CA PRO A 48 8.94 5.51 4.98
C PRO A 48 9.69 6.42 5.97
N LYS A 49 8.96 6.99 6.92
CA LYS A 49 9.56 7.85 7.95
C LYS A 49 10.65 7.06 8.70
N GLY A 50 11.83 7.68 8.89
CA GLY A 50 12.94 7.06 9.63
C GLY A 50 13.85 6.16 8.79
N LEU A 51 13.54 5.96 7.50
CA LEU A 51 14.37 5.20 6.57
C LEU A 51 15.05 6.11 5.54
N ASP A 52 16.12 5.58 4.96
CA ASP A 52 16.96 6.22 3.95
C ASP A 52 17.36 5.22 2.83
N GLU A 53 18.29 5.64 1.99
CA GLU A 53 18.77 4.93 0.80
C GLU A 53 19.28 3.51 1.07
N LEU A 54 19.71 3.21 2.31
CA LEU A 54 20.14 1.86 2.69
C LEU A 54 19.02 0.83 2.57
N TRP A 55 17.76 1.28 2.54
CA TRP A 55 16.56 0.44 2.51
C TRP A 55 15.89 0.33 1.14
N ILE A 56 16.48 0.89 0.08
CA ILE A 56 15.82 0.99 -1.25
C ILE A 56 15.39 -0.37 -1.83
N ASN A 57 16.11 -1.45 -1.52
CA ASN A 57 15.79 -2.81 -1.96
C ASN A 57 15.76 -3.80 -0.78
N GLN A 58 15.49 -3.31 0.42
CA GLN A 58 15.43 -4.12 1.64
C GLN A 58 14.06 -3.95 2.30
N PRO A 59 13.52 -5.00 2.94
CA PRO A 59 12.29 -4.86 3.72
C PRO A 59 12.54 -3.88 4.87
N PRO A 60 11.56 -3.00 5.20
CA PRO A 60 11.67 -2.14 6.37
C PRO A 60 11.92 -2.91 7.67
N PRO A 61 12.69 -2.35 8.62
CA PRO A 61 13.00 -3.01 9.90
C PRO A 61 11.81 -3.08 10.86
N ASN A 62 10.77 -2.29 10.61
CA ASN A 62 9.50 -2.36 11.31
C ASN A 62 8.37 -2.27 10.30
N ILE A 63 7.57 -3.33 10.20
CA ILE A 63 6.41 -3.43 9.29
C ILE A 63 5.17 -3.72 10.12
N ASN A 64 4.30 -2.71 10.25
CA ASN A 64 3.00 -2.88 10.89
C ASN A 64 2.00 -1.82 10.39
N LEU A 65 0.95 -2.28 9.70
CA LEU A 65 -0.08 -1.39 9.14
C LEU A 65 -0.94 -0.74 10.23
N TRP A 66 -1.20 -1.42 11.34
CA TRP A 66 -1.93 -0.84 12.47
C TRP A 66 -1.12 0.28 13.12
N ASP A 67 0.17 0.06 13.36
CA ASP A 67 1.05 1.09 13.94
C ASP A 67 1.20 2.29 12.99
N HIS A 68 1.16 2.04 11.67
CA HIS A 68 1.14 3.09 10.66
C HIS A 68 -0.04 4.05 10.81
N VAL A 69 -1.26 3.53 11.01
CA VAL A 69 -2.48 4.35 11.03
C VAL A 69 -2.88 4.83 12.43
N SER A 70 -2.47 4.13 13.50
CA SER A 70 -3.02 4.34 14.83
C SER A 70 -2.38 5.49 15.62
N SER A 71 -1.32 6.13 15.11
CA SER A 71 -0.57 7.20 15.80
C SER A 71 0.02 6.80 17.17
N VAL A 72 -0.03 5.51 17.54
CA VAL A 72 0.34 5.00 18.88
C VAL A 72 1.84 4.67 18.98
N SER A 73 2.55 4.53 17.87
CA SER A 73 3.98 4.21 17.88
C SER A 73 4.70 4.84 16.69
N THR A 74 5.40 5.94 16.92
CA THR A 74 6.48 6.37 16.03
C THR A 74 7.80 5.97 16.68
N THR A 75 8.22 4.72 16.45
CA THR A 75 9.63 4.37 16.68
C THR A 75 10.49 5.25 15.76
N GLU A 76 11.77 5.43 16.11
CA GLU A 76 12.72 6.16 15.25
C GLU A 76 12.82 5.55 13.84
N LEU A 77 12.57 4.24 13.73
CA LEU A 77 12.60 3.45 12.50
C LEU A 77 11.27 3.45 11.72
N GLY A 78 10.25 4.17 12.20
CA GLY A 78 8.94 4.25 11.55
C GLY A 78 8.14 2.95 11.60
N ASN A 79 7.27 2.76 10.60
CA ASN A 79 6.32 1.63 10.51
C ASN A 79 6.33 0.95 9.14
N GLY A 80 7.32 1.29 8.29
CA GLY A 80 7.59 0.63 7.02
C GLY A 80 6.67 1.04 5.87
N TYR A 81 5.65 1.86 6.12
CA TYR A 81 4.70 2.29 5.09
C TYR A 81 4.80 3.76 4.73
N ILE A 82 4.42 4.07 3.49
CA ILE A 82 4.27 5.42 2.97
C ILE A 82 2.79 5.66 2.66
N SER A 83 2.20 6.65 3.34
CA SER A 83 0.81 7.04 3.07
C SER A 83 0.65 7.71 1.71
N THR A 84 -0.33 7.23 0.96
CA THR A 84 -0.83 7.85 -0.27
C THR A 84 -2.36 7.76 -0.30
N THR A 85 -3.03 8.58 -1.10
CA THR A 85 -4.50 8.56 -1.22
C THR A 85 -4.92 8.39 -2.67
N THR A 86 -6.08 7.76 -2.91
CA THR A 86 -6.72 7.78 -4.23
C THR A 86 -7.34 9.14 -4.58
N ALA A 87 -7.45 10.06 -3.63
CA ALA A 87 -8.14 11.33 -3.80
C ALA A 87 -7.16 12.51 -3.96
N ARG A 88 -6.89 12.93 -5.20
CA ARG A 88 -6.04 14.12 -5.49
C ARG A 88 -6.44 15.36 -4.68
N LYS A 89 -7.74 15.63 -4.56
CA LYS A 89 -8.26 16.78 -3.79
C LYS A 89 -7.91 16.66 -2.30
N PHE A 90 -7.91 15.45 -1.75
CA PHE A 90 -7.50 15.20 -0.38
C PHE A 90 -6.01 15.49 -0.21
N ALA A 91 -5.15 14.99 -1.10
CA ALA A 91 -3.71 15.28 -1.07
C ALA A 91 -3.42 16.79 -1.16
N ILE A 92 -4.08 17.52 -2.05
CA ILE A 92 -3.96 18.98 -2.12
C ILE A 92 -4.40 19.62 -0.80
N GLY A 93 -5.58 19.23 -0.28
CA GLY A 93 -6.06 19.68 1.02
C GLY A 93 -5.06 19.44 2.14
N TRP A 94 -4.39 18.27 2.14
CA TRP A 94 -3.36 17.95 3.11
C TRP A 94 -2.19 18.94 3.07
N VAL A 95 -1.74 19.37 1.89
CA VAL A 95 -0.73 20.43 1.77
C VAL A 95 -1.22 21.75 2.35
N HIS A 96 -2.49 22.10 2.10
CA HIS A 96 -3.09 23.33 2.65
C HIS A 96 -3.17 23.35 4.17
N PHE A 97 -3.58 22.23 4.78
CA PHE A 97 -3.86 22.15 6.21
C PHE A 97 -2.62 21.79 7.04
N ASN A 98 -1.67 21.02 6.49
CA ASN A 98 -0.57 20.45 7.26
C ASN A 98 0.83 20.90 6.83
N LEU A 99 0.99 21.49 5.64
CA LEU A 99 2.31 21.84 5.09
C LEU A 99 2.45 23.34 4.81
N ASP A 100 1.83 24.20 5.61
CA ASP A 100 1.90 25.66 5.48
C ASP A 100 1.52 26.16 4.07
N LYS A 101 0.63 25.44 3.39
CA LYS A 101 0.20 25.70 2.01
C LYS A 101 1.36 25.67 0.99
N ASN A 102 2.46 24.99 1.31
CA ASN A 102 3.65 24.88 0.48
C ASN A 102 4.15 23.42 0.46
N GLY A 103 4.23 22.82 -0.71
CA GLY A 103 4.67 21.43 -0.87
C GLY A 103 4.41 20.89 -2.27
N TYR A 104 4.40 19.57 -2.38
CA TYR A 104 4.19 18.84 -3.62
C TYR A 104 3.11 17.78 -3.44
N VAL A 105 2.34 17.54 -4.50
CA VAL A 105 1.49 16.37 -4.65
C VAL A 105 2.06 15.53 -5.77
N TYR A 106 2.67 14.39 -5.42
CA TYR A 106 3.18 13.42 -6.38
C TYR A 106 2.05 12.55 -6.89
N HIS A 107 2.05 12.27 -8.20
CA HIS A 107 1.20 11.30 -8.87
C HIS A 107 2.03 10.04 -9.05
N ILE A 108 1.59 8.93 -8.50
CA ILE A 108 2.39 7.72 -8.36
C ILE A 108 1.64 6.56 -8.99
N LYS A 109 2.31 5.84 -9.91
CA LYS A 109 1.80 4.58 -10.45
C LYS A 109 1.87 3.53 -9.34
N THR A 110 0.77 2.89 -9.01
CA THR A 110 0.78 1.83 -7.99
C THR A 110 1.47 0.56 -8.51
N THR A 111 2.04 -0.17 -7.58
CA THR A 111 2.71 -1.46 -7.78
C THR A 111 2.23 -2.46 -6.73
N PRO A 112 2.61 -3.75 -6.82
CA PRO A 112 2.13 -4.77 -5.88
C PRO A 112 2.49 -4.51 -4.40
N ASN A 113 3.39 -3.60 -4.06
CA ASN A 113 3.65 -3.21 -2.66
C ASN A 113 2.60 -2.24 -2.08
N PHE A 114 1.61 -1.79 -2.85
CA PHE A 114 0.54 -0.91 -2.38
C PHE A 114 -0.63 -1.71 -1.81
N VAL A 115 -1.07 -1.36 -0.61
CA VAL A 115 -2.13 -2.03 0.15
C VAL A 115 -3.26 -1.06 0.43
N ASP A 116 -4.50 -1.48 0.17
CA ASP A 116 -5.68 -0.68 0.54
C ASP A 116 -5.89 -0.75 2.06
N VAL A 117 -5.76 0.38 2.74
CA VAL A 117 -5.83 0.44 4.21
C VAL A 117 -7.24 0.14 4.71
N ASN A 118 -8.25 0.68 4.05
CA ASN A 118 -9.63 0.53 4.48
C ASN A 118 -10.11 -0.90 4.33
N GLU A 119 -9.80 -1.54 3.21
CA GLU A 119 -10.19 -2.92 2.99
C GLU A 119 -9.35 -3.89 3.84
N SER A 120 -8.11 -3.55 4.16
CA SER A 120 -7.25 -4.39 5.02
C SER A 120 -7.63 -4.31 6.51
N LEU A 121 -8.03 -3.14 7.00
CA LEU A 121 -8.40 -2.92 8.40
C LEU A 121 -9.92 -2.94 8.63
N GLY A 122 -10.71 -2.92 7.57
CA GLY A 122 -12.18 -2.93 7.61
C GLY A 122 -12.74 -1.84 8.50
N LYS A 123 -13.71 -2.21 9.35
CA LYS A 123 -14.34 -1.30 10.31
C LYS A 123 -13.39 -0.73 11.38
N TYR A 124 -12.16 -1.23 11.46
CA TYR A 124 -11.14 -0.75 12.38
C TYR A 124 -10.24 0.32 11.78
N SER A 125 -10.37 0.63 10.48
CA SER A 125 -9.64 1.74 9.86
C SER A 125 -9.98 3.07 10.55
N PRO A 126 -9.01 3.76 11.18
CA PRO A 126 -9.29 4.96 11.97
C PRO A 126 -9.66 6.18 11.11
N TYR A 127 -9.16 6.23 9.87
CA TYR A 127 -9.27 7.38 8.98
C TYR A 127 -9.82 6.99 7.61
N SER A 128 -10.94 6.26 7.59
CA SER A 128 -11.47 5.69 6.36
C SER A 128 -11.79 6.71 5.26
N SER A 129 -12.13 7.94 5.64
CA SER A 129 -12.38 9.03 4.69
C SER A 129 -11.17 9.46 3.85
N GLU A 130 -9.95 9.12 4.28
CA GLU A 130 -8.70 9.47 3.58
C GLU A 130 -8.46 8.61 2.33
N ARG A 131 -9.14 7.45 2.24
CA ARG A 131 -9.01 6.48 1.13
C ARG A 131 -7.54 6.13 0.88
N GLU A 132 -6.86 5.80 1.97
CA GLU A 132 -5.43 5.56 1.97
C GLU A 132 -5.09 4.25 1.26
N VAL A 133 -4.06 4.31 0.42
CA VAL A 133 -3.38 3.14 -0.12
C VAL A 133 -1.92 3.24 0.29
N ALA A 134 -1.51 2.42 1.25
CA ALA A 134 -0.18 2.50 1.85
C ALA A 134 0.82 1.70 1.02
N ALA A 135 1.95 2.30 0.64
CA ALA A 135 3.04 1.57 0.00
C ALA A 135 3.96 0.97 1.06
N LEU A 136 4.14 -0.35 1.05
CA LEU A 136 5.16 -1.00 1.88
C LEU A 136 6.55 -0.76 1.27
N GLY A 137 7.47 -0.25 2.09
CA GLY A 137 8.83 0.08 1.65
C GLY A 137 8.89 1.35 0.81
N VAL A 138 9.74 1.34 -0.22
CA VAL A 138 10.07 2.53 -1.01
C VAL A 138 9.14 2.69 -2.21
N ILE A 139 8.82 3.94 -2.55
CA ILE A 139 8.25 4.31 -3.85
C ILE A 139 9.41 4.83 -4.69
N HIS A 140 9.83 4.05 -5.68
CA HIS A 140 11.03 4.37 -6.46
C HIS A 140 10.81 5.61 -7.32
N TRP A 141 11.88 6.37 -7.58
CA TRP A 141 11.82 7.59 -8.38
C TRP A 141 11.21 7.35 -9.78
N ASN A 142 11.62 6.28 -10.45
CA ASN A 142 11.13 5.91 -11.78
C ASN A 142 9.67 5.37 -11.78
N GLN A 143 9.05 5.22 -10.61
CA GLN A 143 7.63 4.85 -10.45
C GLN A 143 6.71 6.10 -10.34
N ILE A 144 7.30 7.25 -10.00
CA ILE A 144 6.59 8.52 -9.87
C ILE A 144 6.29 9.05 -11.28
N ILE A 145 5.01 9.25 -11.60
CA ILE A 145 4.53 9.74 -12.91
C ILE A 145 4.86 11.23 -13.08
N GLY A 146 4.79 11.99 -12.00
CA GLY A 146 5.07 13.42 -11.97
C GLY A 146 4.53 14.07 -10.70
N TRP A 147 4.43 15.39 -10.69
CA TRP A 147 4.00 16.13 -9.51
C TRP A 147 3.33 17.46 -9.86
N GLU A 148 2.59 17.96 -8.89
CA GLU A 148 2.08 19.32 -8.86
C GLU A 148 2.70 20.04 -7.68
N ARG A 149 3.28 21.21 -7.93
CA ARG A 149 3.78 22.07 -6.86
C ARG A 149 2.65 22.92 -6.32
N ILE A 150 2.58 23.08 -5.00
CA ILE A 150 1.66 24.00 -4.35
C ILE A 150 2.50 25.08 -3.67
N ARG A 151 2.24 26.34 -4.03
CA ARG A 151 2.91 27.51 -3.45
C ARG A 151 1.88 28.50 -2.95
N ASN A 152 1.95 28.83 -1.67
CA ASN A 152 0.99 29.72 -1.01
C ASN A 152 -0.47 29.31 -1.27
N GLY A 153 -0.72 27.99 -1.35
CA GLY A 153 -2.03 27.40 -1.62
C GLY A 153 -2.47 27.42 -3.08
N LYS A 154 -1.65 27.94 -4.00
CA LYS A 154 -1.93 27.83 -5.43
C LYS A 154 -1.30 26.56 -5.99
N VAL A 155 -2.09 25.74 -6.67
CA VAL A 155 -1.63 24.55 -7.39
C VAL A 155 -1.05 25.00 -8.73
N ASP A 156 0.22 24.70 -8.97
CA ASP A 156 0.89 24.89 -10.25
C ASP A 156 0.50 23.78 -11.25
N PRO A 157 0.71 23.97 -12.56
CA PRO A 157 0.49 22.92 -13.54
C PRO A 157 1.30 21.65 -13.22
N PHE A 158 0.74 20.49 -13.61
CA PHE A 158 1.41 19.20 -13.51
C PHE A 158 2.72 19.20 -14.31
N VAL A 159 3.78 18.66 -13.69
CA VAL A 159 5.09 18.45 -14.30
C VAL A 159 5.32 16.94 -14.42
N PRO A 160 5.44 16.39 -15.63
CA PRO A 160 5.75 14.98 -15.81
C PRO A 160 7.17 14.68 -15.34
N ASN A 161 7.36 13.52 -14.72
CA ASN A 161 8.68 13.00 -14.41
C ASN A 161 9.29 12.40 -15.70
N PRO A 162 10.38 12.96 -16.25
CA PRO A 162 11.01 12.39 -17.45
C PRO A 162 11.61 10.99 -17.22
N ASP A 163 11.84 10.61 -15.96
CA ASP A 163 12.40 9.32 -15.59
C ASP A 163 11.33 8.26 -15.24
N TYR A 164 10.05 8.60 -15.37
CA TYR A 164 8.97 7.63 -15.19
C TYR A 164 9.07 6.50 -16.21
N ASN A 165 9.12 5.24 -15.73
CA ASN A 165 9.27 4.08 -16.58
C ASN A 165 7.93 3.35 -16.80
N GLU A 166 7.15 3.83 -17.76
CA GLU A 166 5.88 3.22 -18.18
C GLU A 166 6.06 1.75 -18.58
N ARG A 167 7.15 1.39 -19.26
CA ARG A 167 7.39 -0.01 -19.70
C ARG A 167 7.51 -0.95 -18.51
N LEU A 168 8.13 -0.49 -17.42
CA LEU A 168 8.30 -1.27 -16.19
C LEU A 168 7.01 -1.28 -15.34
N TYR A 169 6.35 -0.14 -15.20
CA TYR A 169 5.27 0.01 -14.20
C TYR A 169 3.85 0.02 -14.77
N GLY A 170 3.67 0.27 -16.06
CA GLY A 170 2.38 0.55 -16.70
C GLY A 170 1.32 -0.54 -16.49
N SER A 171 1.75 -1.80 -16.43
CA SER A 171 0.88 -2.97 -16.26
C SER A 171 0.51 -3.28 -14.80
N PHE A 172 1.19 -2.67 -13.83
CA PHE A 172 0.92 -2.94 -12.42
C PHE A 172 -0.25 -2.12 -11.87
N SER A 173 -0.77 -2.63 -10.76
CA SER A 173 -1.76 -2.00 -9.90
C SER A 173 -1.43 -2.28 -8.43
N SER A 174 -2.20 -1.70 -7.51
CA SER A 174 -2.11 -2.07 -6.09
C SER A 174 -2.49 -3.53 -5.86
N SER A 175 -2.06 -4.08 -4.72
CA SER A 175 -2.44 -5.41 -4.25
C SER A 175 -3.81 -5.43 -3.55
N GLY A 176 -4.51 -4.29 -3.46
CA GLY A 176 -5.82 -4.19 -2.82
C GLY A 176 -5.78 -4.56 -1.33
N ALA A 177 -6.83 -5.23 -0.85
CA ALA A 177 -6.96 -5.67 0.53
C ALA A 177 -5.91 -6.73 0.91
N GLN A 178 -5.23 -6.54 2.04
CA GLN A 178 -4.29 -7.50 2.61
C GLN A 178 -4.53 -7.63 4.13
N PRO A 179 -5.61 -8.31 4.56
CA PRO A 179 -5.95 -8.42 5.98
C PRO A 179 -4.87 -9.09 6.85
N GLN A 180 -4.06 -9.97 6.27
CA GLN A 180 -2.92 -10.59 6.97
C GLN A 180 -1.83 -9.57 7.36
N LEU A 181 -1.77 -8.41 6.70
CA LEU A 181 -0.85 -7.32 7.03
C LEU A 181 -1.40 -6.34 8.07
N ALA A 182 -2.64 -6.55 8.56
CA ALA A 182 -3.32 -5.59 9.43
C ALA A 182 -2.51 -5.24 10.68
N GLY A 183 -1.79 -6.21 11.26
CA GLY A 183 -0.86 -5.95 12.37
C GLY A 183 -1.51 -5.51 13.68
N PHE A 184 -2.80 -5.82 13.89
CA PHE A 184 -3.49 -5.49 15.13
C PHE A 184 -2.78 -6.07 16.37
N PRO A 185 -2.87 -5.41 17.54
CA PRO A 185 -2.33 -5.94 18.79
C PRO A 185 -2.83 -7.36 19.11
N ILE A 186 -2.06 -8.08 19.92
CA ILE A 186 -2.47 -9.39 20.47
C ILE A 186 -3.81 -9.23 21.21
N ASN A 187 -4.72 -10.20 21.06
CA ASN A 187 -6.08 -10.20 21.64
C ASN A 187 -6.98 -9.05 21.16
N TYR A 188 -6.58 -8.31 20.12
CA TYR A 188 -7.47 -7.34 19.51
C TYR A 188 -8.68 -8.03 18.89
N LYS A 189 -9.87 -7.42 19.04
CA LYS A 189 -11.16 -8.03 18.66
C LYS A 189 -11.20 -8.49 17.19
N ALA A 190 -10.52 -7.77 16.30
CA ALA A 190 -10.46 -8.10 14.89
C ALA A 190 -9.98 -9.54 14.63
N TRP A 191 -9.04 -10.07 15.43
CA TRP A 191 -8.54 -11.44 15.26
C TRP A 191 -9.61 -12.53 15.48
N THR A 192 -10.78 -12.18 16.01
CA THR A 192 -11.92 -13.11 16.17
C THR A 192 -12.97 -12.97 15.07
N GLU A 193 -12.74 -12.08 14.10
CA GLU A 193 -13.72 -11.70 13.08
C GLU A 193 -13.16 -11.96 11.67
N HIS A 194 -14.02 -12.27 10.70
CA HIS A 194 -13.60 -12.31 9.30
C HIS A 194 -13.25 -10.90 8.79
N PRO A 195 -12.26 -10.77 7.89
CA PRO A 195 -11.42 -11.85 7.35
C PRO A 195 -10.22 -12.24 8.22
N TRP A 196 -9.88 -11.45 9.25
CA TRP A 196 -8.63 -11.61 10.02
C TRP A 196 -8.52 -12.92 10.79
N VAL A 197 -9.64 -13.54 11.16
CA VAL A 197 -9.66 -14.84 11.84
C VAL A 197 -8.92 -15.93 11.05
N GLU A 198 -8.89 -15.83 9.71
CA GLU A 198 -8.17 -16.74 8.81
C GLU A 198 -6.64 -16.66 8.96
N PHE A 199 -6.15 -15.56 9.53
CA PHE A 199 -4.73 -15.30 9.78
C PHE A 199 -4.39 -15.32 11.27
N SER A 200 -5.25 -15.92 12.10
CA SER A 200 -5.13 -15.94 13.54
C SER A 200 -5.09 -17.36 14.13
N ASN A 201 -4.38 -17.51 15.23
CA ASN A 201 -4.48 -18.64 16.15
C ASN A 201 -5.33 -18.23 17.35
N CYS A 202 -6.41 -18.97 17.60
CA CYS A 202 -7.31 -18.71 18.71
C CYS A 202 -7.26 -19.88 19.71
N VAL A 203 -6.77 -19.61 20.93
CA VAL A 203 -6.84 -20.57 22.05
C VAL A 203 -8.23 -20.56 22.67
N SER A 204 -8.88 -19.39 22.65
CA SER A 204 -10.27 -19.21 23.04
C SER A 204 -10.87 -18.04 22.27
N LYS A 205 -12.20 -17.81 22.37
CA LYS A 205 -12.85 -16.64 21.76
C LYS A 205 -12.30 -15.29 22.27
N LEU A 206 -11.64 -15.27 23.43
CA LEU A 206 -11.09 -14.07 24.03
C LEU A 206 -9.56 -13.97 23.88
N PHE A 207 -8.93 -15.01 23.33
CA PHE A 207 -7.48 -15.09 23.19
C PHE A 207 -7.13 -15.56 21.78
N CYS A 208 -7.00 -14.58 20.89
CA CYS A 208 -6.59 -14.76 19.50
C CYS A 208 -5.41 -13.84 19.20
N PHE A 209 -4.48 -14.33 18.40
CA PHE A 209 -3.26 -13.64 18.00
C PHE A 209 -2.90 -14.05 16.57
N PRO A 210 -2.14 -13.24 15.83
CA PRO A 210 -1.85 -13.57 14.44
C PRO A 210 -0.95 -14.81 14.34
N ILE A 211 -1.10 -15.60 13.26
CA ILE A 211 -0.31 -16.82 13.02
C ILE A 211 1.18 -16.49 12.82
N LYS A 212 1.46 -15.32 12.24
CA LYS A 212 2.79 -14.72 12.11
C LYS A 212 2.74 -13.28 12.59
N SER A 213 3.87 -12.73 13.01
CA SER A 213 3.97 -11.30 13.31
C SER A 213 3.70 -10.43 12.07
N ALA A 214 3.37 -9.16 12.31
CA ALA A 214 3.22 -8.18 11.23
C ALA A 214 4.52 -8.04 10.41
N GLN A 215 5.67 -8.14 11.07
CA GLN A 215 6.99 -8.15 10.43
C GLN A 215 7.15 -9.33 9.47
N GLU A 216 6.88 -10.55 9.92
CA GLU A 216 7.02 -11.76 9.10
C GLU A 216 6.11 -11.75 7.86
N PHE A 217 4.82 -11.42 8.03
CA PHE A 217 3.92 -11.26 6.87
C PHE A 217 4.36 -10.12 5.97
N GLY A 218 4.85 -9.03 6.56
CA GLY A 218 5.35 -7.85 5.86
C GLY A 218 6.54 -8.16 4.97
N GLU A 219 7.54 -8.88 5.48
CA GLU A 219 8.73 -9.28 4.72
C GLU A 219 8.38 -10.23 3.57
N GLU A 220 7.52 -11.22 3.81
CA GLU A 220 7.04 -12.13 2.76
C GLU A 220 6.30 -11.37 1.65
N PHE A 221 5.45 -10.42 2.02
CA PHE A 221 4.74 -9.57 1.08
C PHE A 221 5.68 -8.63 0.32
N PHE A 222 6.65 -8.02 1.01
CA PHE A 222 7.68 -7.17 0.40
C PHE A 222 8.42 -7.92 -0.70
N TRP A 223 8.95 -9.10 -0.40
CA TRP A 223 9.70 -9.89 -1.39
C TRP A 223 8.82 -10.35 -2.55
N LYS A 224 7.57 -10.75 -2.28
CA LYS A 224 6.60 -11.08 -3.34
C LYS A 224 6.38 -9.90 -4.29
N ALA A 225 6.19 -8.69 -3.76
CA ALA A 225 6.02 -7.49 -4.57
C ALA A 225 7.29 -7.13 -5.34
N HIS A 226 8.44 -7.18 -4.67
CA HIS A 226 9.75 -6.89 -5.24
C HIS A 226 10.08 -7.81 -6.43
N TYR A 227 9.92 -9.13 -6.27
CA TYR A 227 10.18 -10.09 -7.34
C TYR A 227 9.20 -9.98 -8.51
N SER A 228 7.96 -9.51 -8.27
CA SER A 228 7.02 -9.24 -9.34
C SER A 228 7.54 -8.14 -10.28
N ILE A 229 8.13 -7.08 -9.72
CA ILE A 229 8.73 -5.98 -10.48
C ILE A 229 10.02 -6.44 -11.17
N LEU A 230 10.90 -7.15 -10.46
CA LEU A 230 12.14 -7.70 -11.05
C LEU A 230 11.86 -8.64 -12.23
N GLY A 231 10.80 -9.45 -12.16
CA GLY A 231 10.40 -10.34 -13.25
C GLY A 231 10.10 -9.58 -14.55
N VAL A 232 9.52 -8.38 -14.46
CA VAL A 232 9.30 -7.50 -15.63
C VAL A 232 10.62 -6.94 -16.16
N ILE A 233 11.56 -6.57 -15.28
CA ILE A 233 12.89 -6.09 -15.70
C ILE A 233 13.59 -7.14 -16.56
N PHE A 234 13.58 -8.41 -16.13
CA PHE A 234 14.17 -9.50 -16.93
C PHE A 234 13.49 -9.63 -18.29
N ALA A 235 12.15 -9.63 -18.32
CA ALA A 235 11.39 -9.71 -19.57
C ALA A 235 11.55 -8.49 -20.51
N ILE A 236 12.01 -7.35 -20.00
CA ILE A 236 12.29 -6.13 -20.78
C ILE A 236 13.66 -6.18 -21.45
N LEU A 237 14.63 -6.84 -20.79
CA LEU A 237 16.02 -6.93 -21.20
C LEU A 237 16.29 -8.08 -22.18
N ASP A 238 15.44 -9.10 -22.17
CA ASP A 238 15.38 -10.17 -23.19
C ASP A 238 14.70 -9.67 -24.49
#